data_AF-A0A522BGX7-F1
#
_entry.id   AF-A0A522BGX7-F1
#
_cell.length_a   1.000
_cell.length_b   1.000
_cell.length_c   1.000
_cell.angle_alpha   90.00
_cell.angle_beta   90.00
_cell.angle_gamma   90.00
#
_symmetry.space_group_name_H-M   'P 1'
#
loop_
_entity.id
_entity.type
_entity.pdbx_description
1 polymer ?
#
loop_
_entity_poly.entity_id
_entity_poly.type
_entity_poly.pdbx_seq_one_letter_code
_entity_poly.pdbx_strand_id
1 'polypeptide(L)'
;MPAARRLALTAVLALAAAGLGVAAPAQAQTGGERPVAYINPDTGKETENPGVAAGSGCESPVQADTMALGDEGTGAGNVHVDACLFSGGERVDVKAAFEVTGVGVVAACPDADQAGPKAAVKTENRCVQDGFEEANSEYHVRVVSATAGVQTVTFCADPEGNGCADASDVSTVRITWGAPQGVVAGRR
;
A
#
# COMPACT_ATOMS: atom_id res chain seq x y z
N MET A 1 -32.44 -64.25 -35.63
CA MET A 1 -33.06 -63.36 -34.61
C MET A 1 -32.10 -63.29 -33.41
N PRO A 2 -32.04 -62.14 -32.71
CA PRO A 2 -30.85 -61.50 -32.10
C PRO A 2 -30.36 -62.27 -30.85
N ALA A 3 -29.17 -62.05 -30.25
CA ALA A 3 -28.63 -60.76 -29.82
C ALA A 3 -27.13 -60.84 -29.51
N ALA A 4 -26.43 -59.79 -29.91
CA ALA A 4 -25.17 -59.37 -29.32
C ALA A 4 -25.42 -58.86 -27.89
N ARG A 5 -24.51 -59.16 -26.96
CA ARG A 5 -24.21 -58.24 -25.85
C ARG A 5 -22.78 -58.45 -25.35
N ARG A 6 -21.97 -57.44 -25.65
CA ARG A 6 -20.58 -57.25 -25.25
C ARG A 6 -20.53 -57.10 -23.73
N LEU A 7 -19.67 -57.86 -23.04
CA LEU A 7 -19.28 -57.51 -21.67
C LEU A 7 -18.36 -56.29 -21.75
N ALA A 8 -18.83 -55.17 -21.19
CA ALA A 8 -18.05 -53.97 -20.99
C ALA A 8 -17.10 -54.18 -19.80
N LEU A 9 -15.81 -53.94 -20.02
CA LEU A 9 -14.84 -53.67 -18.95
C LEU A 9 -15.26 -52.37 -18.26
N THR A 10 -15.56 -52.43 -16.97
CA THR A 10 -15.69 -51.24 -16.13
C THR A 10 -14.29 -50.83 -15.68
N ALA A 11 -13.64 -49.96 -16.45
CA ALA A 11 -12.48 -49.22 -15.98
C ALA A 11 -12.97 -48.16 -14.99
N VAL A 12 -12.62 -48.29 -13.71
CA VAL A 12 -12.81 -47.23 -12.72
C VAL A 12 -11.67 -46.23 -12.89
N LEU A 13 -11.97 -45.12 -13.57
CA LEU A 13 -11.21 -43.88 -13.48
C LEU A 13 -12.16 -42.79 -13.00
N ALA A 14 -11.90 -42.24 -11.82
CA ALA A 14 -12.32 -40.88 -11.45
C ALA A 14 -11.37 -40.41 -10.33
N LEU A 15 -10.28 -39.76 -10.72
CA LEU A 15 -10.12 -38.30 -10.68
C LEU A 15 -9.91 -37.80 -9.24
N ALA A 16 -8.65 -37.83 -8.80
CA ALA A 16 -8.18 -36.96 -7.74
C ALA A 16 -8.30 -35.52 -8.24
N ALA A 17 -9.31 -34.79 -7.78
CA ALA A 17 -9.39 -33.35 -7.93
C ALA A 17 -8.33 -32.74 -7.00
N ALA A 18 -7.10 -32.63 -7.48
CA ALA A 18 -6.16 -31.65 -6.95
C ALA A 18 -6.81 -30.29 -7.17
N GLY A 19 -7.26 -29.68 -6.07
CA GLY A 19 -7.76 -28.31 -6.05
C GLY A 19 -6.64 -27.37 -6.48
N LEU A 20 -6.52 -27.16 -7.78
CA LEU A 20 -5.90 -25.97 -8.34
C LEU A 20 -6.78 -24.81 -7.88
N GLY A 21 -6.33 -24.14 -6.82
CA GLY A 21 -6.85 -22.83 -6.46
C GLY A 21 -6.74 -21.96 -7.69
N VAL A 22 -7.86 -21.72 -8.35
CA VAL A 22 -7.95 -20.76 -9.44
C VAL A 22 -7.75 -19.43 -8.74
N ALA A 23 -6.53 -18.89 -8.80
CA ALA A 23 -6.31 -17.50 -8.51
C ALA A 23 -7.34 -16.73 -9.33
N ALA A 24 -8.21 -15.97 -8.65
CA ALA A 24 -9.15 -15.10 -9.32
C ALA A 24 -8.36 -14.28 -10.35
N PRO A 25 -8.87 -14.10 -11.58
CA PRO A 25 -8.18 -13.28 -12.56
C PRO A 25 -7.93 -11.91 -11.93
N ALA A 26 -6.66 -11.45 -12.00
CA ALA A 26 -6.31 -10.08 -11.67
C ALA A 26 -7.30 -9.17 -12.41
N GLN A 27 -8.12 -8.45 -11.65
CA GLN A 27 -9.08 -7.54 -12.24
C GLN A 27 -8.27 -6.49 -13.00
N ALA A 28 -8.40 -6.49 -14.33
CA ALA A 28 -7.88 -5.43 -15.17
C ALA A 28 -8.46 -4.10 -14.68
N GLN A 29 -7.63 -3.05 -14.60
CA GLN A 29 -8.03 -1.72 -14.12
C GLN A 29 -9.36 -1.31 -14.74
N THR A 30 -10.43 -1.42 -13.96
CA THR A 30 -11.69 -0.77 -14.29
C THR A 30 -11.54 0.62 -13.72
N GLY A 31 -11.00 1.56 -14.50
CA GLY A 31 -10.86 2.97 -14.09
C GLY A 31 -12.06 3.40 -13.25
N GLY A 32 -11.81 3.76 -11.99
CA GLY A 32 -12.84 3.80 -10.95
C GLY A 32 -12.32 3.53 -9.54
N GLU A 33 -11.10 3.03 -9.40
CA GLU A 33 -10.41 2.98 -8.11
C GLU A 33 -10.01 4.39 -7.68
N ARG A 34 -10.25 4.70 -6.41
CA ARG A 34 -9.92 5.99 -5.80
C ARG A 34 -8.86 5.77 -4.71
N PRO A 35 -7.59 6.10 -4.98
CA PRO A 35 -6.53 6.03 -3.99
C PRO A 35 -6.67 7.16 -2.96
N VAL A 36 -6.41 6.86 -1.70
CA VAL A 36 -6.35 7.85 -0.61
C VAL A 36 -5.15 7.52 0.26
N ALA A 37 -4.10 8.34 0.20
CA ALA A 37 -2.95 8.26 1.08
C ALA A 37 -3.01 9.35 2.16
N TYR A 38 -2.47 9.08 3.33
CA TYR A 38 -2.41 9.99 4.46
C TYR A 38 -1.18 9.72 5.32
N ILE A 39 -0.79 10.72 6.11
CA ILE A 39 0.22 10.54 7.14
C ILE A 39 -0.48 9.93 8.36
N ASN A 40 -0.03 8.76 8.81
CA ASN A 40 -0.54 8.14 10.03
C ASN A 40 0.03 8.92 11.25
N PRO A 41 -0.83 9.31 12.21
CA PRO A 41 -0.39 10.05 13.39
C PRO A 41 0.37 9.18 14.40
N ASP A 42 0.27 7.85 14.30
CA ASP A 42 0.91 6.90 15.21
C ASP A 42 0.63 7.18 16.69
N THR A 43 -0.57 7.68 16.99
CA THR A 43 -0.93 8.16 18.33
C THR A 43 -0.64 7.10 19.41
N GLY A 44 0.22 7.44 20.37
CA GLY A 44 0.63 6.56 21.46
C GLY A 44 1.69 5.51 21.09
N LYS A 45 2.35 5.61 19.94
CA LYS A 45 3.46 4.74 19.51
C LYS A 45 4.80 5.46 19.64
N GLU A 46 5.91 4.72 19.60
CA GLU A 46 7.27 5.32 19.61
C GLU A 46 7.55 6.17 18.37
N THR A 47 6.84 5.91 17.27
CA THR A 47 6.89 6.65 16.00
C THR A 47 5.84 7.76 15.92
N GLU A 48 5.15 8.08 17.04
CA GLU A 48 4.10 9.09 17.08
C GLU A 48 4.51 10.39 16.39
N ASN A 49 3.61 10.87 15.55
CA ASN A 49 3.75 12.12 14.85
C ASN A 49 2.76 13.16 15.39
N PRO A 50 3.17 13.96 16.40
CA PRO A 50 2.27 14.87 17.10
C PRO A 50 1.78 16.05 16.26
N GLY A 51 2.40 16.31 15.11
CA GLY A 51 1.96 17.34 14.16
C GLY A 51 0.73 16.95 13.35
N VAL A 52 0.45 15.65 13.25
CA VAL A 52 -0.66 15.09 12.50
C VAL A 52 -1.87 14.92 13.41
N ALA A 53 -3.06 15.28 12.91
CA ALA A 53 -4.29 15.09 13.65
C ALA A 53 -4.49 13.59 13.98
N ALA A 54 -4.82 13.28 15.24
CA ALA A 54 -5.05 11.90 15.70
C ALA A 54 -6.17 11.15 14.94
N GLY A 55 -7.03 11.87 14.22
CA GLY A 55 -8.06 11.31 13.34
C GLY A 55 -7.66 11.22 11.86
N SER A 56 -6.38 11.40 11.52
CA SER A 56 -5.89 11.23 10.15
C SER A 56 -6.03 9.77 9.73
N GLY A 57 -6.71 9.55 8.62
CA GLY A 57 -7.10 8.23 8.12
C GLY A 57 -7.76 8.36 6.75
N CYS A 58 -8.15 7.24 6.14
CA CYS A 58 -8.71 7.22 4.79
C CYS A 58 -10.00 8.05 4.61
N GLU A 59 -10.77 8.27 5.67
CA GLU A 59 -11.98 9.09 5.65
C GLU A 59 -11.70 10.58 5.94
N SER A 60 -10.56 10.90 6.56
CA SER A 60 -10.14 12.25 6.90
C SER A 60 -8.62 12.42 6.75
N PRO A 61 -8.08 12.36 5.52
CA PRO A 61 -6.65 12.20 5.31
C PRO A 61 -5.89 13.52 5.58
N VAL A 62 -4.83 13.45 6.39
CA VAL A 62 -3.82 14.53 6.45
C VAL A 62 -2.73 14.21 5.43
N GLN A 63 -2.66 15.00 4.37
CA GLN A 63 -1.77 14.74 3.23
C GLN A 63 -0.55 15.65 3.18
N ALA A 64 -0.36 16.49 4.19
CA ALA A 64 0.83 17.31 4.29
C ALA A 64 1.20 17.62 5.73
N ASP A 65 2.49 17.54 6.03
CA ASP A 65 3.05 17.98 7.30
C ASP A 65 4.56 18.28 7.20
N THR A 66 5.13 18.76 8.29
CA THR A 66 6.55 19.07 8.46
C THR A 66 7.19 18.12 9.45
N MET A 67 8.34 17.55 9.08
CA MET A 67 9.02 16.51 9.86
C MET A 67 10.45 16.89 10.16
N ALA A 68 10.91 16.46 11.33
CA ALA A 68 12.33 16.44 11.65
C ALA A 68 13.06 15.45 10.73
N LEU A 69 14.35 15.68 10.48
CA LEU A 69 15.17 14.73 9.72
C LEU A 69 15.29 13.39 10.48
N GLY A 70 15.40 12.31 9.72
CA GLY A 70 15.52 10.95 10.25
C GLY A 70 16.66 10.17 9.61
N ASP A 71 16.81 8.92 10.05
CA ASP A 71 17.84 7.99 9.56
C ASP A 71 17.22 6.62 9.27
N GLU A 72 17.30 6.20 8.00
CA GLU A 72 16.80 4.91 7.52
C GLU A 72 17.36 3.73 8.33
N GLY A 73 18.63 3.78 8.72
CA GLY A 73 19.30 2.69 9.44
C GLY A 73 18.84 2.50 10.88
N THR A 74 18.17 3.50 11.46
CA THR A 74 17.70 3.47 12.85
C THR A 74 16.19 3.39 13.00
N GLY A 75 15.44 3.73 11.94
CA GLY A 75 13.98 3.87 11.99
C GLY A 75 13.49 5.14 12.70
N ALA A 76 14.38 5.90 13.35
CA ALA A 76 14.05 7.12 14.05
C ALA A 76 13.70 8.24 13.04
N GLY A 77 12.58 8.91 13.26
CA GLY A 77 12.09 9.97 12.37
C GLY A 77 11.50 9.44 11.06
N ASN A 78 11.26 8.13 10.94
CA ASN A 78 10.46 7.58 9.85
C ASN A 78 9.01 8.04 10.00
N VAL A 79 8.37 8.27 8.86
CA VAL A 79 6.96 8.66 8.77
C VAL A 79 6.19 7.52 8.14
N HIS A 80 5.12 7.09 8.80
CA HIS A 80 4.13 6.19 8.20
C HIS A 80 3.24 6.97 7.26
N VAL A 81 3.29 6.54 6.00
CA VAL A 81 2.31 6.93 5.00
C VAL A 81 1.47 5.70 4.71
N ASP A 82 0.22 5.80 5.11
CA ASP A 82 -0.76 4.76 4.94
C ASP A 82 -1.70 5.13 3.81
N ALA A 83 -2.36 4.14 3.24
CA ALA A 83 -3.31 4.37 2.18
C ALA A 83 -4.44 3.35 2.13
N CYS A 84 -5.58 3.80 1.60
CA CYS A 84 -6.66 2.95 1.16
C CYS A 84 -6.86 3.08 -0.34
N LEU A 85 -7.33 2.01 -0.96
CA LEU A 85 -7.82 2.03 -2.32
C LEU A 85 -9.31 1.69 -2.31
N PHE A 86 -10.15 2.57 -2.84
CA PHE A 86 -11.60 2.39 -2.84
C PHE A 86 -12.13 2.05 -4.23
N SER A 87 -13.09 1.13 -4.32
CA SER A 87 -13.91 0.93 -5.51
C SER A 87 -15.37 0.89 -5.10
N GLY A 88 -16.22 1.75 -5.69
CA GLY A 88 -17.64 1.83 -5.32
C GLY A 88 -17.91 2.20 -3.85
N GLY A 89 -16.93 2.76 -3.14
CA GLY A 89 -17.02 3.09 -1.71
C GLY A 89 -16.50 2.01 -0.76
N GLU A 90 -16.14 0.83 -1.28
CA GLU A 90 -15.54 -0.26 -0.50
C GLU A 90 -14.01 -0.26 -0.66
N ARG A 91 -13.27 -0.64 0.38
CA ARG A 91 -11.81 -0.84 0.30
C ARG A 91 -11.53 -2.11 -0.52
N VAL A 92 -10.58 -2.04 -1.45
CA VAL A 92 -10.24 -3.16 -2.34
C VAL A 92 -8.80 -3.62 -2.16
N ASP A 93 -8.65 -4.95 -2.20
CA ASP A 93 -7.37 -5.66 -2.06
C ASP A 93 -6.82 -6.01 -3.44
N VAL A 94 -5.93 -5.16 -3.94
CA VAL A 94 -5.27 -5.33 -5.24
C VAL A 94 -3.81 -4.90 -5.11
N LYS A 95 -3.00 -5.21 -6.11
CA LYS A 95 -1.62 -4.73 -6.12
C LYS A 95 -1.60 -3.20 -6.25
N ALA A 96 -0.77 -2.55 -5.45
CA ALA A 96 -0.66 -1.10 -5.36
C ALA A 96 0.81 -0.67 -5.20
N ALA A 97 1.10 0.58 -5.49
CA ALA A 97 2.45 1.13 -5.36
C ALA A 97 2.48 2.44 -4.60
N PHE A 98 3.54 2.63 -3.83
CA PHE A 98 4.02 3.93 -3.35
C PHE A 98 5.27 4.32 -4.13
N GLU A 99 5.28 5.53 -4.68
CA GLU A 99 6.44 6.13 -5.35
C GLU A 99 6.87 7.40 -4.64
N VAL A 100 8.18 7.49 -4.39
CA VAL A 100 8.81 8.60 -3.69
C VAL A 100 9.56 9.47 -4.68
N THR A 101 9.34 10.77 -4.60
CA THR A 101 10.07 11.78 -5.37
C THR A 101 10.53 12.93 -4.48
N GLY A 102 11.52 13.69 -4.93
CA GLY A 102 12.13 14.79 -4.16
C GLY A 102 13.29 14.30 -3.30
N VAL A 103 13.33 14.71 -2.03
CA VAL A 103 14.31 14.21 -1.06
C VAL A 103 13.82 12.96 -0.34
N GLY A 104 14.73 12.21 0.27
CA GLY A 104 14.39 11.05 1.08
C GLY A 104 14.11 9.80 0.26
N VAL A 105 13.84 8.71 0.97
CA VAL A 105 13.71 7.35 0.41
C VAL A 105 12.56 6.60 1.08
N VAL A 106 12.17 5.48 0.48
CA VAL A 106 11.40 4.45 1.16
C VAL A 106 12.30 3.80 2.21
N ALA A 107 11.90 3.83 3.47
CA ALA A 107 12.64 3.21 4.58
C ALA A 107 12.24 1.74 4.77
N ALA A 108 10.94 1.43 4.77
CA ALA A 108 10.41 0.09 4.98
C ALA A 108 9.18 -0.20 4.10
N CYS A 109 9.11 -1.46 3.63
CA CYS A 109 8.06 -2.01 2.76
C CYS A 109 8.25 -3.55 2.67
N PRO A 110 7.39 -4.40 3.28
CA PRO A 110 6.25 -4.03 4.12
C PRO A 110 6.68 -3.22 5.34
N ASP A 111 5.76 -2.45 5.89
CA ASP A 111 5.96 -1.85 7.21
C ASP A 111 6.18 -2.95 8.27
N ALA A 112 7.16 -2.78 9.15
CA ALA A 112 7.62 -3.81 10.08
C ALA A 112 6.83 -3.85 11.41
N ASP A 113 6.15 -2.77 11.78
CA ASP A 113 5.48 -2.66 13.09
C ASP A 113 4.03 -3.18 13.07
N GLN A 114 3.49 -3.53 11.90
CA GLN A 114 2.17 -4.15 11.74
C GLN A 114 2.27 -5.41 10.87
N ALA A 115 1.21 -6.22 10.84
CA ALA A 115 1.12 -7.39 9.95
C ALA A 115 1.00 -6.92 8.50
N GLY A 116 2.05 -6.30 7.93
CA GLY A 116 2.02 -5.54 6.69
C GLY A 116 1.47 -6.30 5.47
N PRO A 117 1.49 -5.67 4.27
CA PRO A 117 0.92 -6.24 3.07
C PRO A 117 1.40 -7.68 2.83
N LYS A 118 0.53 -8.50 2.23
CA LYS A 118 0.74 -9.95 2.00
C LYS A 118 2.13 -10.27 1.47
N ALA A 119 2.60 -9.46 0.53
CA ALA A 119 3.97 -9.40 0.06
C ALA A 119 4.27 -7.98 -0.43
N ALA A 120 5.54 -7.58 -0.41
CA ALA A 120 5.97 -6.32 -0.99
C ALA A 120 7.39 -6.36 -1.55
N VAL A 121 7.65 -5.49 -2.53
CA VAL A 121 8.95 -5.29 -3.18
C VAL A 121 9.38 -3.84 -3.01
N LYS A 122 10.54 -3.64 -2.38
CA LYS A 122 11.12 -2.33 -2.10
C LYS A 122 12.28 -2.02 -3.05
N THR A 123 12.33 -0.78 -3.53
CA THR A 123 13.52 -0.08 -4.03
C THR A 123 13.71 1.21 -3.22
N GLU A 124 14.77 1.98 -3.50
CA GLU A 124 15.00 3.28 -2.84
C GLU A 124 13.81 4.24 -2.97
N ASN A 125 13.18 4.30 -4.15
CA ASN A 125 12.15 5.28 -4.46
C ASN A 125 10.77 4.68 -4.70
N ARG A 126 10.60 3.37 -4.45
CA ARG A 126 9.34 2.68 -4.74
C ARG A 126 9.11 1.49 -3.83
N CYS A 127 7.85 1.31 -3.46
CA CYS A 127 7.34 0.16 -2.72
C CYS A 127 6.11 -0.38 -3.46
N VAL A 128 6.16 -1.61 -3.96
CA VAL A 128 5.02 -2.30 -4.59
C VAL A 128 4.49 -3.33 -3.60
N GLN A 129 3.19 -3.33 -3.34
CA GLN A 129 2.51 -4.20 -2.37
C GLN A 129 1.47 -5.04 -3.10
N ASP A 130 1.46 -6.35 -2.87
CA ASP A 130 0.54 -7.30 -3.55
C ASP A 130 -0.88 -7.32 -2.96
N GLY A 131 -1.17 -6.42 -2.02
CA GLY A 131 -2.45 -6.30 -1.35
C GLY A 131 -2.33 -5.50 -0.06
N PHE A 132 -3.46 -5.19 0.57
CA PHE A 132 -3.47 -4.47 1.84
C PHE A 132 -3.14 -5.38 3.04
N GLU A 133 -2.89 -4.76 4.19
CA GLU A 133 -2.93 -5.36 5.51
C GLU A 133 -4.38 -5.69 5.91
N GLU A 134 -4.64 -6.90 6.41
CA GLU A 134 -6.01 -7.39 6.61
C GLU A 134 -6.75 -6.76 7.80
N ALA A 135 -6.08 -6.33 8.87
CA ALA A 135 -6.79 -5.82 10.05
C ALA A 135 -7.45 -4.45 9.81
N ASN A 136 -6.83 -3.59 9.00
CA ASN A 136 -7.33 -2.26 8.68
C ASN A 136 -7.66 -2.10 7.19
N SER A 137 -7.37 -3.08 6.34
CA SER A 137 -7.55 -2.96 4.88
C SER A 137 -6.77 -1.78 4.30
N GLU A 138 -5.52 -1.60 4.76
CA GLU A 138 -4.64 -0.48 4.42
C GLU A 138 -3.28 -0.92 3.85
N TYR A 139 -2.71 -0.08 3.03
CA TYR A 139 -1.35 -0.21 2.50
C TYR A 139 -0.42 0.70 3.30
N HIS A 140 0.79 0.24 3.61
CA HIS A 140 1.67 0.94 4.55
C HIS A 140 3.08 1.10 4.01
N VAL A 141 3.61 2.32 3.96
CA VAL A 141 5.02 2.57 3.65
C VAL A 141 5.64 3.47 4.70
N ARG A 142 6.89 3.18 5.08
CA ARG A 142 7.70 4.16 5.81
C ARG A 142 8.56 4.93 4.87
N VAL A 143 8.61 6.23 5.06
CA VAL A 143 9.54 7.12 4.37
C VAL A 143 10.39 7.91 5.35
N VAL A 144 11.58 8.29 4.92
CA VAL A 144 12.52 9.05 5.74
C VAL A 144 13.38 9.95 4.87
N SER A 145 13.89 11.04 5.44
CA SER A 145 14.93 11.84 4.81
C SER A 145 15.98 12.31 5.81
N ALA A 146 17.25 12.07 5.48
CA ALA A 146 18.40 12.67 6.14
C ALA A 146 18.72 14.08 5.61
N THR A 147 18.03 14.53 4.55
CA THR A 147 18.27 15.82 3.89
C THR A 147 17.02 16.70 3.97
N ALA A 148 17.20 17.98 4.30
CA ALA A 148 16.11 18.94 4.30
C ALA A 148 15.59 19.16 2.87
N GLY A 149 14.27 19.33 2.73
CA GLY A 149 13.62 19.47 1.44
C GLY A 149 12.22 18.91 1.42
N VAL A 150 11.66 18.76 0.23
CA VAL A 150 10.30 18.23 0.05
C VAL A 150 10.40 16.81 -0.47
N GLN A 151 9.70 15.91 0.21
CA GLN A 151 9.41 14.57 -0.27
C GLN A 151 7.95 14.49 -0.67
N THR A 152 7.67 13.86 -1.80
CA THR A 152 6.31 13.53 -2.22
C THR A 152 6.19 12.02 -2.35
N VAL A 153 5.20 11.46 -1.64
CA VAL A 153 4.84 10.05 -1.69
C VAL A 153 3.54 9.94 -2.48
N THR A 154 3.57 9.23 -3.59
CA THR A 154 2.42 9.01 -4.48
C THR A 154 1.95 7.59 -4.31
N PHE A 155 0.65 7.40 -4.10
CA PHE A 155 0.01 6.09 -3.99
C PHE A 155 -0.97 5.88 -5.14
N CYS A 156 -0.97 4.68 -5.70
CA CYS A 156 -1.83 4.29 -6.81
C CYS A 156 -2.16 2.80 -6.79
N ALA A 157 -3.23 2.42 -7.50
CA ALA A 157 -3.41 1.04 -7.95
C ALA A 157 -2.32 0.71 -8.99
N ASP A 158 -1.70 -0.46 -8.86
CA ASP A 158 -0.62 -0.92 -9.72
C ASP A 158 -0.72 -2.43 -9.95
N PRO A 159 -1.74 -2.92 -10.69
CA PRO A 159 -1.91 -4.36 -10.95
C PRO A 159 -0.71 -4.99 -11.67
N GLU A 160 0.01 -4.18 -12.46
CA GLU A 160 1.14 -4.62 -13.28
C GLU A 160 2.46 -4.70 -12.49
N GLY A 161 2.55 -4.00 -11.35
CA GLY A 161 3.75 -3.90 -10.53
C GLY A 161 4.82 -3.01 -11.16
N ASN A 162 4.43 -2.05 -12.00
CA ASN A 162 5.34 -1.24 -12.80
C ASN A 162 5.55 0.18 -12.22
N GLY A 163 4.77 0.60 -11.21
CA GLY A 163 4.78 1.94 -10.63
C GLY A 163 3.45 2.70 -10.82
N CYS A 164 3.48 4.02 -10.60
CA CYS A 164 2.29 4.89 -10.70
C CYS A 164 2.22 5.68 -12.01
N ALA A 165 3.12 5.43 -12.95
CA ALA A 165 3.27 6.27 -14.15
C ALA A 165 2.08 6.21 -15.11
N ASP A 166 1.39 5.07 -15.16
CA ASP A 166 0.23 4.79 -16.01
C ASP A 166 -1.09 4.72 -15.23
N ALA A 167 -1.06 5.02 -13.93
CA ALA A 167 -2.24 5.01 -13.08
C ALA A 167 -3.24 6.09 -13.51
N SER A 168 -4.53 5.71 -13.59
CA SER A 168 -5.60 6.63 -13.96
C SER A 168 -5.94 7.66 -12.88
N ASP A 169 -5.67 7.33 -11.62
CA ASP A 169 -5.85 8.21 -10.45
C ASP A 169 -4.73 7.93 -9.44
N VAL A 170 -4.35 8.96 -8.68
CA VAL A 170 -3.24 8.90 -7.70
C VAL A 170 -3.58 9.74 -6.47
N SER A 171 -3.03 9.34 -5.33
CA SER A 171 -3.10 10.14 -4.09
C SER A 171 -1.70 10.53 -3.65
N THR A 172 -1.50 11.78 -3.26
CA THR A 172 -0.16 12.29 -2.92
C THR A 172 -0.11 12.82 -1.50
N VAL A 173 0.92 12.41 -0.76
CA VAL A 173 1.31 12.99 0.52
C VAL A 173 2.59 13.82 0.34
N ARG A 174 2.61 15.01 0.92
CA ARG A 174 3.75 15.92 0.87
C ARG A 174 4.38 16.11 2.25
N ILE A 175 5.64 15.73 2.40
CA ILE A 175 6.39 15.89 3.65
C ILE A 175 7.48 16.94 3.44
N THR A 176 7.50 17.94 4.31
CA THR A 176 8.59 18.93 4.34
C THR A 176 9.58 18.56 5.44
N TRP A 177 10.79 18.18 5.06
CA TRP A 177 11.85 17.73 5.95
C TRP A 177 12.76 18.88 6.39
N GLY A 178 13.19 18.86 7.66
CA GLY A 178 14.23 19.76 8.17
C GLY A 178 13.73 20.93 9.01
N ALA A 179 12.47 20.90 9.46
CA ALA A 179 11.93 21.83 10.45
C ALA A 179 11.26 21.08 11.61
N PRO A 180 11.15 21.68 12.80
CA PRO A 180 10.50 21.03 13.94
C PRO A 180 9.03 20.71 13.61
N GLN A 181 8.58 19.51 13.99
CA GLN A 181 7.18 19.09 13.89
C GLN A 181 6.27 20.09 14.63
N GLY A 182 5.08 20.36 14.07
CA GLY A 182 4.08 21.21 14.72
C GLY A 182 4.31 22.72 14.63
N VAL A 183 5.32 23.21 13.90
CA VAL A 183 5.35 24.63 13.49
C VAL A 183 4.41 24.80 12.32
N VAL A 184 3.11 24.93 12.62
CA VAL A 184 2.14 25.50 11.68
C VAL A 184 2.75 26.80 11.18
N ALA A 185 3.16 26.83 9.91
CA ALA A 185 3.53 28.07 9.25
C ALA A 185 2.38 29.04 9.46
N GLY A 186 2.62 30.04 10.31
CA GLY A 186 1.58 30.90 10.85
C GLY A 186 0.67 31.43 9.75
N ARG A 187 -0.63 31.34 10.02
CA ARG A 187 -1.61 32.25 9.42
C ARG A 187 -0.99 33.65 9.39
N ARG A 188 -0.79 34.19 8.20
CA ARG A 188 -0.75 35.63 7.97
C ARG A 188 -2.12 36.07 7.51
#